data_AF-A0A1Q6M320-F1
#
_entry.id   AF-A0A1Q6M320-F1
#
_cell.length_a   1.000
_cell.length_b   1.000
_cell.length_c   1.000
_cell.angle_alpha   90.00
_cell.angle_beta   90.00
_cell.angle_gamma   90.00
#
_symmetry.space_group_name_H-M   'P 1'
#
loop_
_entity.id
_entity.type
_entity.pdbx_description
1 polymer ?
#
loop_
_entity_poly.entity_id
_entity_poly.type
_entity_poly.pdbx_seq_one_letter_code
_entity_poly.pdbx_strand_id
1 'polypeptide(L)'
;MENASKALIIAGAILLSILIIGLGMAIYQQAAGAMNGANMDPTKIQAYNSEFLNYEGTQSGTQVRALLDTVRSHNLAHTDDPSLNVTVMTSTAAGVTAAPTAVVTATDVNNVKKTINAGKTYTVDFGYDANSGFIVAVGIVAK
;
A
#
# COMPACT_ATOMS: atom_id res chain seq x y z
N MET A 1 -5.19 -32.09 -27.58
CA MET A 1 -5.84 -31.15 -26.64
C MET A 1 -4.82 -30.41 -25.76
N GLU A 2 -3.65 -30.97 -25.49
CA GLU A 2 -2.62 -30.35 -24.62
C GLU A 2 -2.08 -28.99 -25.11
N ASN A 3 -1.93 -28.78 -26.42
CA ASN A 3 -1.41 -27.53 -26.98
C ASN A 3 -2.37 -26.34 -26.84
N ALA A 4 -3.68 -26.58 -26.85
CA ALA A 4 -4.67 -25.52 -26.63
C ALA A 4 -4.64 -25.02 -25.17
N SER A 5 -4.39 -25.92 -24.22
CA SER A 5 -4.28 -25.58 -22.80
C SER A 5 -3.00 -24.79 -22.50
N LYS A 6 -1.87 -25.15 -23.12
CA LYS A 6 -0.60 -24.39 -23.01
C LYS A 6 -0.74 -22.97 -23.58
N ALA A 7 -1.41 -22.83 -24.73
CA ALA A 7 -1.70 -21.52 -25.31
C ALA A 7 -2.59 -20.65 -24.41
N LEU A 8 -3.61 -21.25 -23.77
CA LEU A 8 -4.51 -20.55 -22.87
C LEU A 8 -3.81 -20.04 -21.59
N ILE A 9 -2.92 -20.85 -21.02
CA ILE A 9 -2.13 -20.46 -19.83
C ILE A 9 -1.18 -19.31 -20.17
N ILE A 10 -0.53 -19.33 -21.34
CA ILE A 10 0.37 -18.26 -21.79
C ILE A 10 -0.41 -16.96 -22.06
N ALA A 11 -1.57 -17.05 -22.70
CA ALA A 11 -2.43 -15.89 -22.93
C ALA A 11 -2.93 -15.26 -21.62
N GLY A 12 -3.27 -16.09 -20.62
CA GLY A 12 -3.66 -15.62 -19.29
C GLY A 12 -2.55 -14.84 -18.57
N ALA A 13 -1.31 -15.31 -18.65
CA ALA A 13 -0.17 -14.62 -18.06
C ALA A 13 0.13 -13.28 -18.74
N ILE A 14 0.02 -13.20 -20.07
CA ILE A 14 0.20 -11.94 -20.82
C ILE A 14 -0.88 -10.93 -20.47
N LEU A 15 -2.14 -11.38 -20.37
CA LEU A 15 -3.27 -10.53 -19.97
C LEU A 15 -3.10 -9.99 -18.54
N LEU A 16 -2.65 -10.83 -17.59
CA LEU A 16 -2.35 -10.40 -16.22
C LEU A 16 -1.24 -9.34 -16.20
N SER A 17 -0.17 -9.52 -16.97
CA SER A 17 0.90 -8.52 -17.07
C SER A 17 0.41 -7.19 -17.64
N ILE A 18 -0.43 -7.21 -18.68
CA ILE A 18 -1.03 -5.98 -19.24
C ILE A 18 -1.97 -5.30 -18.23
N LEU A 19 -2.72 -6.06 -17.45
CA LEU A 19 -3.58 -5.54 -16.38
C LEU A 19 -2.76 -4.91 -15.25
N ILE A 20 -1.65 -5.51 -14.84
CA ILE A 20 -0.75 -4.97 -13.81
C ILE A 20 -0.08 -3.67 -14.30
N ILE A 21 0.37 -3.63 -15.56
CA ILE A 21 0.92 -2.41 -16.18
C ILE A 21 -0.16 -1.33 -16.31
N GLY A 22 -1.39 -1.70 -16.70
CA GLY A 22 -2.52 -0.79 -16.83
C GLY A 22 -2.97 -0.20 -15.49
N LEU A 23 -2.98 -1.00 -14.43
CA LEU A 23 -3.24 -0.53 -13.07
C LEU A 23 -2.13 0.42 -12.59
N GLY A 24 -0.87 0.08 -12.85
CA GLY A 24 0.28 0.96 -12.58
C GLY A 24 0.18 2.30 -13.34
N MET A 25 -0.24 2.28 -14.60
CA MET A 25 -0.49 3.49 -15.40
C MET A 25 -1.74 4.27 -14.97
N ALA A 26 -2.76 3.61 -14.41
CA ALA A 26 -3.96 4.28 -13.90
C ALA A 26 -3.70 4.97 -12.55
N ILE A 27 -2.89 4.36 -11.69
CA ILE A 27 -2.35 4.99 -10.48
C ILE A 27 -1.43 6.15 -10.87
N TYR A 28 -0.57 5.97 -11.88
CA TYR A 28 0.26 7.04 -12.45
C TYR A 28 -0.57 8.21 -12.99
N GLN A 29 -1.68 7.95 -13.70
CA GLN A 29 -2.55 9.02 -14.23
C GLN A 29 -3.37 9.72 -13.14
N GLN A 30 -3.80 9.00 -12.09
CA GLN A 30 -4.42 9.62 -10.91
C GLN A 30 -3.42 10.48 -10.13
N ALA A 31 -2.13 10.09 -10.08
CA ALA A 31 -1.05 10.90 -9.54
C ALA A 31 -0.67 12.08 -10.45
N ALA A 32 -0.67 11.88 -11.78
CA ALA A 32 -0.32 12.91 -12.76
C ALA A 32 -1.37 14.02 -12.87
N GLY A 33 -2.65 13.74 -12.57
CA GLY A 33 -3.69 14.76 -12.48
C GLY A 33 -3.50 15.78 -11.35
N ALA A 34 -2.64 15.47 -10.37
CA ALA A 34 -2.26 16.36 -9.26
C ALA A 34 -0.86 17.00 -9.43
N MET A 35 -0.18 16.75 -10.55
CA MET A 35 1.17 17.26 -10.83
C MET A 35 1.13 18.73 -11.28
N ASN A 36 1.03 19.64 -10.32
CA ASN A 36 1.55 21.00 -10.50
C ASN A 36 2.48 21.31 -9.32
N GLY A 37 3.76 20.92 -9.45
CA GLY A 37 4.85 21.58 -8.71
C GLY A 37 5.88 20.70 -7.98
N ALA A 38 5.67 19.40 -7.79
CA ALA A 38 6.66 18.58 -7.09
C ALA A 38 7.58 17.86 -8.09
N ASN A 39 8.88 18.12 -8.00
CA ASN A 39 9.94 17.39 -8.68
C ASN A 39 10.04 15.97 -8.05
N MET A 40 9.03 15.14 -8.26
CA MET A 40 8.86 13.81 -7.68
C MET A 40 9.88 12.85 -8.30
N ASP A 41 10.78 12.29 -7.48
CA ASP A 41 11.77 11.30 -7.91
C ASP A 41 11.12 9.90 -7.93
N PRO A 42 10.83 9.31 -9.10
CA PRO A 42 10.10 8.06 -9.19
C PRO A 42 10.84 6.89 -8.54
N THR A 43 12.18 6.94 -8.52
CA THR A 43 13.00 5.88 -7.94
C THR A 43 12.88 5.86 -6.41
N LYS A 44 12.83 7.04 -5.78
CA LYS A 44 12.61 7.17 -4.34
C LYS A 44 11.21 6.75 -3.93
N ILE A 45 10.20 7.15 -4.71
CA ILE A 45 8.81 6.75 -4.47
C ILE A 45 8.67 5.24 -4.54
N GLN A 46 9.26 4.61 -5.56
CA GLN A 46 9.22 3.16 -5.70
C GLN A 46 9.93 2.47 -4.53
N ALA A 47 11.13 2.93 -4.15
CA ALA A 47 11.88 2.36 -3.03
C ALA A 47 11.07 2.42 -1.73
N TYR A 48 10.55 3.60 -1.39
CA TYR A 48 9.73 3.81 -0.20
C TYR A 48 8.46 2.95 -0.22
N ASN A 49 7.68 2.98 -1.31
CA ASN A 49 6.38 2.30 -1.36
C ASN A 49 6.51 0.77 -1.45
N SER A 50 7.62 0.26 -2.01
CA SER A 50 7.82 -1.19 -2.23
C SER A 50 7.74 -2.04 -0.96
N GLU A 51 7.99 -1.45 0.21
CA GLU A 51 7.86 -2.10 1.52
C GLU A 51 6.42 -2.55 1.82
N PHE A 52 5.42 -1.87 1.24
CA PHE A 52 4.00 -2.05 1.56
C PHE A 52 3.18 -2.61 0.41
N LEU A 53 3.54 -2.31 -0.85
CA LEU A 53 2.72 -2.62 -2.03
C LEU A 53 2.32 -4.09 -2.16
N ASN A 54 3.14 -5.03 -1.70
CA ASN A 54 2.84 -6.46 -1.74
C ASN A 54 1.62 -6.87 -0.88
N TYR A 55 1.15 -6.00 0.01
CA TYR A 55 0.02 -6.23 0.88
C TYR A 55 -1.28 -5.62 0.37
N GLU A 56 -1.30 -4.92 -0.77
CA GLU A 56 -2.53 -4.33 -1.31
C GLU A 56 -3.59 -5.40 -1.61
N GLY A 57 -4.87 -5.05 -1.46
CA GLY A 57 -5.99 -5.92 -1.81
C GLY A 57 -6.37 -6.91 -0.72
N THR A 58 -6.90 -8.08 -1.10
CA THR A 58 -7.40 -9.07 -0.14
C THR A 58 -6.24 -9.84 0.51
N GLN A 59 -6.10 -9.70 1.82
CA GLN A 59 -5.05 -10.33 2.62
C GLN A 59 -5.63 -11.18 3.74
N SER A 60 -4.91 -12.24 4.13
CA SER A 60 -5.21 -12.96 5.38
C SER A 60 -4.87 -12.10 6.59
N GLY A 61 -5.55 -12.32 7.72
CA GLY A 61 -5.27 -11.60 8.96
C GLY A 61 -3.82 -11.79 9.46
N THR A 62 -3.19 -12.92 9.13
CA THR A 62 -1.76 -13.15 9.37
C THR A 62 -0.89 -12.23 8.53
N GLN A 63 -1.18 -12.08 7.24
CA GLN A 63 -0.46 -11.14 6.36
C GLN A 63 -0.67 -9.69 6.77
N VAL A 64 -1.89 -9.31 7.18
CA VAL A 64 -2.18 -7.96 7.71
C VAL A 64 -1.39 -7.70 9.00
N ARG A 65 -1.26 -8.70 9.88
CA ARG A 65 -0.40 -8.56 11.08
C ARG A 65 1.07 -8.35 10.73
N ALA A 66 1.56 -9.03 9.70
CA ALA A 66 2.92 -8.85 9.20
C ALA A 66 3.11 -7.46 8.60
N LEU A 67 2.14 -6.96 7.82
CA LEU A 67 2.13 -5.58 7.31
C LEU A 67 2.22 -4.57 8.46
N LEU A 68 1.44 -4.76 9.53
CA LEU A 68 1.49 -3.87 10.70
C LEU A 68 2.84 -3.93 11.43
N ASP A 69 3.55 -5.07 11.40
CA ASP A 69 4.92 -5.12 11.90
C ASP A 69 5.90 -4.36 11.01
N THR A 70 5.76 -4.47 9.69
CA THR A 70 6.53 -3.69 8.71
C THR A 70 6.31 -2.20 8.92
N VAL A 71 5.06 -1.74 8.97
CA VAL A 71 4.71 -0.33 9.23
C VAL A 71 5.29 0.16 10.55
N ARG A 72 5.17 -0.63 11.61
CA ARG A 72 5.76 -0.28 12.91
C ARG A 72 7.28 -0.12 12.81
N SER A 73 7.97 -1.04 12.14
CA SER A 73 9.42 -0.97 11.97
C SER A 73 9.83 0.23 11.13
N HIS A 74 9.09 0.51 10.05
CA HIS A 74 9.30 1.66 9.19
C HIS A 74 9.15 2.98 9.95
N ASN A 75 8.07 3.14 10.72
CA ASN A 75 7.82 4.34 11.52
C ASN A 75 8.88 4.54 12.61
N LEU A 76 9.35 3.44 13.23
CA LEU A 76 10.44 3.49 14.21
C LEU A 76 11.78 3.94 13.59
N ALA A 77 12.01 3.67 12.31
CA ALA A 77 13.18 4.14 11.59
C ALA A 77 13.11 5.63 11.21
N HIS A 78 11.91 6.24 11.29
CA HIS A 78 11.63 7.63 10.87
C HIS A 78 10.99 8.44 11.99
N THR A 79 11.40 8.24 13.25
CA THR A 79 10.85 8.99 14.40
C THR A 79 11.23 10.47 14.41
N ASP A 80 12.25 10.86 13.65
CA ASP A 80 12.73 12.21 13.44
C ASP A 80 11.96 12.96 12.35
N ASP A 81 11.24 12.26 11.47
CA ASP A 81 10.44 12.84 10.39
C ASP A 81 9.02 12.24 10.34
N PRO A 82 8.04 12.90 10.98
CA PRO A 82 6.63 12.51 10.90
C PRO A 82 6.08 12.35 9.49
N SER A 83 6.59 13.08 8.50
CA SER A 83 6.08 13.04 7.13
C SER A 83 6.40 11.71 6.42
N LEU A 84 7.37 10.96 6.94
CA LEU A 84 7.75 9.62 6.49
C LEU A 84 7.10 8.51 7.32
N ASN A 85 6.19 8.86 8.23
CA ASN A 85 5.44 7.86 8.98
C ASN A 85 4.19 7.41 8.22
N VAL A 86 3.77 6.18 8.47
CA VAL A 86 2.57 5.59 7.91
C VAL A 86 1.53 5.38 9.00
N THR A 87 0.37 6.02 8.86
CA THR A 87 -0.78 5.86 9.76
C THR A 87 -1.50 4.54 9.45
N VAL A 88 -2.08 3.90 10.46
CA VAL A 88 -2.88 2.67 10.27
C VAL A 88 -4.31 2.88 10.76
N MET A 89 -5.29 2.36 10.03
CA MET A 89 -6.72 2.51 10.36
C MET A 89 -7.53 1.28 9.98
N THR A 90 -8.68 1.09 10.63
CA THR A 90 -9.62 -0.01 10.36
C THR A 90 -10.75 0.39 9.39
N SER A 91 -10.46 1.36 8.52
CA SER A 91 -11.31 1.88 7.45
C SER A 91 -10.46 2.02 6.18
N THR A 92 -11.07 2.39 5.06
CA THR A 92 -10.31 2.71 3.83
C THR A 92 -9.40 3.92 4.05
N ALA A 93 -8.19 3.86 3.48
CA ALA A 93 -7.21 4.94 3.44
C ALA A 93 -7.18 5.70 2.10
N ALA A 94 -8.00 5.32 1.11
CA ALA A 94 -7.97 5.89 -0.24
C ALA A 94 -8.19 7.42 -0.29
N GLY A 95 -8.85 8.00 0.73
CA GLY A 95 -9.07 9.44 0.85
C GLY A 95 -7.97 10.20 1.62
N VAL A 96 -6.95 9.51 2.13
CA VAL A 96 -5.87 10.15 2.89
C VAL A 96 -4.80 10.62 1.92
N THR A 97 -4.65 11.95 1.82
CA THR A 97 -3.76 12.60 0.85
C THR A 97 -2.68 13.48 1.47
N ALA A 98 -2.57 13.48 2.80
CA ALA A 98 -1.60 14.26 3.54
C ALA A 98 -0.78 13.35 4.46
N ALA A 99 0.53 13.59 4.50
CA ALA A 99 1.42 12.92 5.44
C ALA A 99 1.08 13.25 6.92
N PRO A 100 1.41 12.36 7.87
CA PRO A 100 1.24 12.64 9.29
C PRO A 100 2.06 13.86 9.72
N THR A 101 1.48 14.69 10.57
CA THR A 101 2.16 15.86 11.17
C THR A 101 2.78 15.55 12.53
N ALA A 102 2.52 14.36 13.07
CA ALA A 102 3.08 13.85 14.31
C ALA A 102 3.53 12.39 14.12
N VAL A 103 4.54 11.98 14.90
CA VAL A 103 5.08 10.61 14.86
C VAL A 103 3.96 9.62 15.16
N VAL A 104 3.82 8.60 14.31
CA VAL A 104 2.88 7.50 14.54
C VAL A 104 3.58 6.48 15.44
N THR A 105 3.12 6.37 16.68
CA THR A 105 3.84 5.58 17.68
C THR A 105 3.67 4.08 17.46
N ALA A 106 4.63 3.29 17.96
CA ALA A 106 4.50 1.83 17.97
C ALA A 106 3.23 1.36 18.72
N THR A 107 2.77 2.14 19.71
CA THR A 107 1.53 1.87 20.45
C THR A 107 0.31 2.00 19.55
N ASP A 108 0.24 3.04 18.71
CA ASP A 108 -0.88 3.26 17.78
C ASP A 108 -1.01 2.09 16.81
N VAL A 109 0.11 1.66 16.24
CA VAL A 109 0.14 0.50 15.32
C VAL A 109 -0.25 -0.80 16.04
N ASN A 110 0.27 -1.02 17.25
CA ASN A 110 -0.06 -2.21 18.04
C ASN A 110 -1.54 -2.25 18.46
N ASN A 111 -2.16 -1.11 18.72
CA ASN A 111 -3.58 -1.04 19.06
C ASN A 111 -4.45 -1.50 17.90
N VAL A 112 -4.16 -1.06 16.66
CA VAL A 112 -4.82 -1.59 15.46
C VAL A 112 -4.50 -3.07 15.26
N LYS A 113 -3.25 -3.49 15.43
CA LYS A 113 -2.86 -4.90 15.29
C LYS A 113 -3.63 -5.85 16.22
N LYS A 114 -4.04 -5.40 17.40
CA LYS A 114 -4.86 -6.21 18.33
C LYS A 114 -6.27 -6.47 17.82
N THR A 115 -6.84 -5.57 17.00
CA THR A 115 -8.20 -5.71 16.46
C THR A 115 -8.26 -6.66 15.26
N ILE A 116 -7.13 -6.89 14.60
CA ILE A 116 -7.01 -7.85 13.52
C ILE A 116 -7.16 -9.27 14.08
N ASN A 117 -7.89 -10.14 13.42
CA ASN A 117 -8.01 -11.56 13.75
C ASN A 117 -7.30 -12.37 12.67
N ALA A 118 -6.34 -13.21 13.06
CA ALA A 118 -5.55 -14.01 12.13
C ALA A 118 -6.38 -14.99 11.28
N GLY A 119 -7.55 -15.43 11.78
CA GLY A 119 -8.45 -16.34 11.08
C GLY A 119 -9.44 -15.67 10.12
N LYS A 120 -9.37 -14.34 9.93
CA LYS A 120 -10.23 -13.59 9.00
C LYS A 120 -9.44 -13.07 7.80
N THR A 121 -10.17 -12.61 6.79
CA THR A 121 -9.61 -11.88 5.64
C THR A 121 -10.00 -10.41 5.70
N TYR A 122 -9.16 -9.57 5.13
CA TYR A 122 -9.29 -8.13 5.13
C TYR A 122 -8.94 -7.59 3.75
N THR A 123 -9.51 -6.46 3.39
CA THR A 123 -9.06 -5.64 2.26
C THR A 123 -8.10 -4.58 2.80
N VAL A 124 -6.91 -4.50 2.20
CA VAL A 124 -5.91 -3.48 2.46
C VAL A 124 -5.91 -2.50 1.30
N ASP A 125 -5.92 -1.21 1.61
CA ASP A 125 -5.72 -0.12 0.67
C ASP A 125 -4.76 0.94 1.25
N PHE A 126 -4.30 1.86 0.41
CA PHE A 126 -3.31 2.85 0.78
C PHE A 126 -3.78 4.28 0.51
N GLY A 127 -3.35 5.19 1.38
CA GLY A 127 -3.40 6.63 1.16
C GLY A 127 -2.02 7.14 0.75
N TYR A 128 -2.00 8.09 -0.18
CA TYR A 128 -0.78 8.62 -0.78
C TYR A 128 -0.68 10.13 -0.55
N ASP A 129 0.44 10.60 -0.02
CA ASP A 129 0.65 12.03 0.14
C ASP A 129 0.72 12.73 -1.22
N ALA A 130 -0.08 13.78 -1.40
CA ALA A 130 -0.24 14.47 -2.68
C ALA A 130 1.05 15.19 -3.15
N ASN A 131 1.97 15.49 -2.23
CA ASN A 131 3.18 16.23 -2.54
C ASN A 131 4.36 15.30 -2.88
N SER A 132 4.47 14.17 -2.16
CA SER A 132 5.60 13.23 -2.27
C SER A 132 5.28 11.96 -3.03
N GLY A 133 4.01 11.53 -3.08
CA GLY A 133 3.59 10.25 -3.65
C GLY A 133 3.92 9.03 -2.77
N PHE A 134 4.38 9.26 -1.54
CA PHE A 134 4.64 8.22 -0.57
C PHE A 134 3.34 7.69 0.04
N ILE A 135 3.33 6.39 0.35
CA ILE A 135 2.27 5.79 1.17
C ILE A 135 2.37 6.39 2.57
N VAL A 136 1.29 7.01 3.02
CA VAL A 136 1.20 7.69 4.34
C VAL A 136 0.09 7.14 5.22
N ALA A 137 -0.76 6.29 4.65
CA ALA A 137 -1.79 5.58 5.39
C ALA A 137 -2.03 4.17 4.85
N VAL A 138 -2.32 3.25 5.76
CA VAL A 138 -2.78 1.89 5.49
C VAL A 138 -4.20 1.74 6.03
N GLY A 139 -5.14 1.45 5.15
CA GLY A 139 -6.51 1.13 5.48
C GLY A 139 -6.74 -0.38 5.52
N ILE A 140 -7.47 -0.85 6.53
CA ILE A 140 -7.74 -2.28 6.74
C ILE A 140 -9.24 -2.46 6.98
N VAL A 141 -9.94 -3.01 6.01
CA VAL A 141 -11.39 -3.23 6.06
C VAL A 141 -11.68 -4.72 6.20
N ALA A 142 -12.43 -5.12 7.22
CA ALA A 142 -12.84 -6.52 7.38
C ALA A 142 -13.77 -6.96 6.24
N LYS A 143 -13.59 -8.19 5.77
CA LYS A 143 -14.45 -8.82 4.75
C LYS A 143 -15.50 -9.73 5.39
#